data_AF-A0AA97AYM5-F1
#
_entry.id   AF-A0AA97AYM5-F1
#
_cell.length_a   1.000
_cell.length_b   1.000
_cell.length_c   1.000
_cell.angle_alpha   90.00
_cell.angle_beta   90.00
_cell.angle_gamma   90.00
#
_symmetry.space_group_name_H-M   'P 1'
#
loop_
_entity.id
_entity.type
_entity.pdbx_description
1 polymer ?
#
loop_
_entity_poly.entity_id
_entity_poly.type
_entity_poly.pdbx_seq_one_letter_code
_entity_poly.pdbx_strand_id
1 'polypeptide(L)'
;MRRVLIVSPHAPSRELLRRILEAPDLAISVTGDADDAFASLTSRPPALVVVDVRRPDEDHPLFLGLLRKRHPTLPVIALVPGRLRVFDGRHERVLEAHGDTAESLHQMLVSLQQAMHELLAQDLLRLWRPPVGRA
;
A
#
# COMPACT_ATOMS: atom_id res chain seq x y z
N MET A 1 -5.84 -5.45 -15.66
CA MET A 1 -5.86 -5.73 -14.20
C MET A 1 -4.93 -4.75 -13.51
N ARG A 2 -5.37 -4.12 -12.41
CA ARG A 2 -4.51 -3.18 -11.66
C ARG A 2 -3.60 -3.95 -10.74
N ARG A 3 -2.34 -3.56 -10.67
CA ARG A 3 -1.37 -4.26 -9.85
C ARG A 3 -1.24 -3.59 -8.48
N VAL A 4 -1.30 -4.39 -7.43
CA VAL A 4 -0.98 -3.98 -6.06
C VAL A 4 0.25 -4.76 -5.60
N LEU A 5 1.23 -4.06 -5.03
CA LEU A 5 2.41 -4.67 -4.43
C LEU A 5 2.27 -4.62 -2.90
N ILE A 6 2.33 -5.77 -2.25
CA ILE A 6 2.38 -5.88 -0.78
C ILE A 6 3.83 -6.17 -0.38
N VAL A 7 4.37 -5.34 0.52
CA VAL A 7 5.70 -5.50 1.10
C VAL A 7 5.53 -5.73 2.59
N SER A 8 5.86 -6.93 3.06
CA SER A 8 5.78 -7.26 4.49
C SER A 8 6.83 -8.32 4.81
N PRO A 9 7.78 -8.07 5.73
CA PRO A 9 8.79 -9.07 6.14
C PRO A 9 8.11 -10.27 6.82
N HIS A 10 7.00 -10.03 7.50
CA HIS A 10 6.32 -11.01 8.32
C HIS A 10 5.43 -11.90 7.46
N ALA A 11 5.89 -13.12 7.19
CA ALA A 11 5.20 -14.10 6.33
C ALA A 11 3.70 -14.28 6.62
N PRO A 12 3.26 -14.48 7.88
CA PRO A 12 1.85 -14.59 8.23
C PRO A 12 1.04 -13.36 7.86
N SER A 13 1.57 -12.15 8.12
CA SER A 13 0.89 -10.91 7.74
C SER A 13 0.83 -10.75 6.23
N ARG A 14 1.93 -11.03 5.53
CA ARG A 14 1.98 -10.97 4.06
C ARG A 14 0.90 -11.86 3.41
N GLU A 15 0.73 -13.08 3.91
CA GLU A 15 -0.29 -14.01 3.42
C GLU A 15 -1.71 -13.56 3.78
N LEU A 16 -1.92 -13.05 4.99
CA LEU A 16 -3.21 -12.48 5.40
C LEU A 16 -3.61 -11.30 4.51
N LEU A 17 -2.70 -10.35 4.30
CA LEU A 17 -2.93 -9.18 3.46
C LEU A 17 -3.21 -9.58 2.01
N ARG A 18 -2.48 -10.57 1.47
CA ARG A 18 -2.76 -11.12 0.13
C ARG A 18 -4.22 -11.57 0.01
N ARG A 19 -4.67 -12.43 0.93
CA ARG A 19 -6.03 -12.99 0.91
C ARG A 19 -7.11 -11.93 1.08
N ILE A 20 -6.89 -10.95 1.94
CA ILE A 20 -7.89 -9.91 2.23
C ILE A 20 -8.00 -8.91 1.08
N LEU A 21 -6.90 -8.62 0.39
CA LEU A 21 -6.89 -7.63 -0.69
C LEU A 21 -7.13 -8.24 -2.08
N GLU A 22 -7.27 -9.55 -2.17
CA GLU A 22 -7.61 -10.23 -3.41
C GLU A 22 -8.99 -9.81 -3.91
N ALA A 23 -9.04 -9.42 -5.19
CA ALA A 23 -10.27 -9.09 -5.90
C ALA A 23 -10.12 -9.45 -7.38
N PRO A 24 -11.22 -9.75 -8.10
CA PRO A 24 -11.18 -10.26 -9.47
C PRO A 24 -10.43 -9.37 -10.48
N ASP A 25 -10.39 -8.06 -10.26
CA ASP A 25 -9.77 -7.08 -11.16
C ASP A 25 -8.34 -6.67 -10.76
N LEU A 26 -7.84 -7.22 -9.65
CA LEU A 26 -6.53 -6.93 -9.08
C LEU A 26 -5.53 -8.06 -9.34
N ALA A 27 -4.31 -7.67 -9.69
CA ALA A 27 -3.15 -8.54 -9.68
C ALA A 27 -2.35 -8.23 -8.41
N ILE A 28 -2.49 -9.07 -7.39
CA ILE A 28 -1.73 -8.94 -6.14
C ILE A 28 -0.37 -9.61 -6.30
N SER A 29 0.67 -8.87 -5.95
CA SER A 29 2.04 -9.39 -5.86
C SER A 29 2.58 -9.10 -4.48
N VAL A 30 3.36 -10.02 -3.93
CA VAL A 30 3.83 -9.94 -2.56
C VAL A 30 5.34 -10.16 -2.50
N THR A 31 6.02 -9.45 -1.61
CA THR A 31 7.42 -9.70 -1.27
C THR A 31 7.67 -9.43 0.22
N GLY A 32 8.67 -10.11 0.78
CA GLY A 32 9.19 -9.83 2.12
C GLY A 32 10.44 -8.97 2.12
N ASP A 33 11.01 -8.67 0.95
CA ASP A 33 12.31 -8.07 0.78
C ASP A 33 12.23 -6.71 0.05
N ALA A 34 13.06 -5.76 0.48
CA ALA A 34 13.06 -4.39 -0.02
C ALA A 34 13.66 -4.29 -1.43
N ASP A 35 14.70 -5.06 -1.74
CA ASP A 35 15.35 -5.06 -3.04
C ASP A 35 14.44 -5.71 -4.08
N ASP A 36 13.79 -6.83 -3.74
CA ASP A 36 12.74 -7.44 -4.55
C ASP A 36 11.60 -6.46 -4.81
N ALA A 37 11.20 -5.68 -3.81
CA ALA A 37 10.17 -4.66 -3.97
C ALA A 37 10.58 -3.60 -4.99
N PHE A 38 11.80 -3.06 -4.89
CA PHE A 38 12.32 -2.07 -5.87
C PHE A 38 12.48 -2.66 -7.26
N ALA A 39 13.02 -3.87 -7.39
CA ALA A 39 13.10 -4.58 -8.66
C ALA A 39 11.72 -4.73 -9.30
N SER A 40 10.70 -5.01 -8.49
CA SER A 40 9.32 -5.13 -8.95
C SER A 40 8.66 -3.82 -9.35
N LEU A 41 8.98 -2.72 -8.67
CA LEU A 41 8.52 -1.37 -8.99
C LEU A 41 9.05 -0.91 -10.36
N THR A 42 10.32 -1.22 -10.68
CA THR A 42 10.92 -0.94 -12.00
C THR A 42 10.39 -1.90 -13.06
N SER A 43 10.45 -3.18 -12.73
CA SER A 43 9.69 -4.31 -13.23
C SER A 43 8.42 -4.03 -14.04
N ARG A 44 7.39 -3.79 -13.24
CA ARG A 44 5.99 -3.72 -13.63
C ARG A 44 5.31 -2.75 -12.67
N PRO A 45 5.36 -1.43 -12.90
CA PRO A 45 4.90 -0.45 -11.92
C PRO A 45 3.48 -0.75 -11.39
N PRO A 46 3.28 -0.85 -10.06
CA PRO A 46 1.96 -1.04 -9.48
C PRO A 46 1.18 0.28 -9.42
N ALA A 47 -0.14 0.18 -9.33
CA ALA A 47 -1.02 1.32 -9.05
C ALA A 47 -1.03 1.71 -7.57
N LEU A 48 -0.63 0.78 -6.68
CA LEU A 48 -0.60 0.96 -5.23
C LEU A 48 0.47 0.05 -4.60
N VAL A 49 1.15 0.57 -3.58
CA VAL A 49 2.00 -0.22 -2.68
C VAL A 49 1.39 -0.25 -1.28
N VAL A 50 1.27 -1.45 -0.70
CA VAL A 50 0.90 -1.66 0.70
C VAL A 50 2.15 -2.12 1.44
N VAL A 51 2.59 -1.37 2.45
CA VAL A 51 3.80 -1.67 3.22
C VAL A 51 3.42 -1.96 4.66
N ASP A 52 3.77 -3.13 5.16
CA ASP A 52 3.57 -3.49 6.56
C ASP A 52 4.84 -3.24 7.37
N VAL A 53 4.79 -2.23 8.23
CA VAL A 53 5.87 -1.86 9.15
C VAL A 53 5.41 -1.97 10.61
N ARG A 54 4.35 -2.74 10.88
CA ARG A 54 3.84 -2.96 12.24
C ARG A 54 4.80 -3.75 13.12
N ARG A 55 5.72 -4.49 12.51
CA ARG A 55 6.80 -5.23 13.17
C ARG A 55 8.07 -4.38 13.04
N PRO A 56 8.63 -3.86 14.14
CA PRO A 56 9.87 -3.11 14.07
C PRO A 56 11.04 -4.07 13.85
N ASP A 57 11.46 -4.21 12.60
CA ASP A 57 12.78 -4.70 12.21
C ASP A 57 13.56 -3.50 11.61
N GLU A 58 14.90 -3.53 11.65
CA GLU A 58 15.76 -2.34 11.46
C GLU A 58 15.61 -1.63 10.10
N ASP A 59 15.17 -2.32 9.03
CA ASP A 59 15.23 -1.82 7.64
C ASP A 59 13.94 -1.17 7.10
N HIS A 60 12.80 -1.33 7.76
CA HIS A 60 11.50 -0.96 7.17
C HIS A 60 11.21 0.54 7.02
N PRO A 61 11.59 1.41 7.98
CA PRO A 61 11.44 2.85 7.83
C PRO A 61 12.29 3.41 6.67
N LEU A 62 13.46 2.83 6.42
CA LEU A 62 14.34 3.23 5.31
C LEU A 62 13.69 2.94 3.96
N PHE A 63 13.09 1.76 3.79
CA PHE A 63 12.35 1.41 2.58
C PHE A 63 11.24 2.43 2.27
N LEU A 64 10.40 2.77 3.24
CA LEU A 64 9.32 3.76 3.05
C LEU A 64 9.86 5.14 2.66
N GLY A 65 10.95 5.59 3.28
CA GLY A 65 11.60 6.85 2.94
C GLY A 65 12.13 6.86 1.50
N LEU A 66 12.83 5.79 1.11
CA LEU A 66 13.36 5.62 -0.24
C LEU A 66 12.26 5.51 -1.29
N LEU A 67 11.18 4.77 -0.99
CA LEU A 67 10.01 4.63 -1.85
C LEU A 67 9.39 5.99 -2.15
N ARG A 68 9.15 6.80 -1.12
CA ARG A 68 8.60 8.16 -1.28
C ARG A 68 9.54 9.09 -2.04
N LYS A 69 10.85 8.96 -1.85
CA LYS A 69 11.84 9.77 -2.57
C LYS A 69 11.92 9.40 -4.06
N ARG A 70 11.92 8.11 -4.39
CA ARG A 70 12.07 7.60 -5.76
C ARG A 70 10.76 7.63 -6.55
N HIS A 71 9.63 7.49 -5.86
CA HIS A 71 8.29 7.44 -6.45
C HIS A 71 7.33 8.40 -5.71
N PRO A 72 7.54 9.73 -5.81
CA PRO A 72 6.85 10.72 -4.97
C PRO A 72 5.35 10.82 -5.22
N THR A 73 4.85 10.32 -6.35
CA THR A 73 3.42 10.34 -6.68
C THR A 73 2.75 8.96 -6.59
N LEU A 74 3.52 7.91 -6.28
CA LEU A 74 2.98 6.55 -6.18
C LEU A 74 2.09 6.45 -4.93
N PRO A 75 0.84 5.98 -5.05
CA PRO A 75 0.00 5.74 -3.90
C PRO A 75 0.61 4.68 -2.97
N VAL A 76 0.59 4.96 -1.67
CA VAL A 76 1.14 4.07 -0.64
C VAL A 76 0.19 3.98 0.54
N ILE A 77 -0.10 2.77 1.01
CA ILE A 77 -0.69 2.54 2.34
C ILE A 77 0.37 1.89 3.22
N ALA A 78 0.79 2.57 4.28
CA ALA A 78 1.68 2.00 5.28
C ALA A 78 0.88 1.57 6.51
N LEU A 79 0.93 0.29 6.85
CA LEU A 79 0.41 -0.23 8.11
C LEU A 79 1.49 -0.04 9.16
N VAL A 80 1.17 0.75 10.18
CA VAL A 80 2.02 0.99 11.35
C VAL A 80 1.24 0.56 12.60
N PRO A 81 1.87 0.38 13.77
CA PRO A 81 1.14 -0.03 14.96
C PRO A 81 -0.04 0.91 15.27
N GLY A 82 -1.23 0.34 15.40
CA GLY A 82 -2.47 1.05 15.76
C GLY A 82 -3.07 1.98 14.71
N ARG A 83 -2.50 2.11 13.49
CA ARG A 83 -3.01 3.05 12.48
C ARG A 83 -2.53 2.72 11.05
N LEU A 84 -3.18 3.31 10.06
CA LEU A 84 -2.78 3.27 8.66
C LEU A 84 -2.39 4.68 8.21
N ARG A 85 -1.29 4.80 7.48
CA ARG A 85 -0.91 6.04 6.78
C ARG A 85 -1.22 5.85 5.30
N VAL A 86 -2.10 6.67 4.77
CA VAL A 86 -2.57 6.58 3.39
C VAL A 86 -2.07 7.80 2.64
N PHE A 87 -1.25 7.57 1.62
CA PHE A 87 -0.69 8.58 0.74
C PHE A 87 -1.24 8.39 -0.69
N ASP A 88 -1.88 9.42 -1.25
CA ASP A 88 -2.54 9.40 -2.57
C ASP A 88 -1.67 9.96 -3.72
N GLY A 89 -0.37 10.14 -3.45
CA GLY A 89 0.56 10.82 -4.35
C GLY A 89 0.58 12.35 -4.20
N ARG A 90 -0.25 12.93 -3.32
CA ARG A 90 -0.28 14.38 -3.03
C ARG A 90 -0.43 14.67 -1.54
N HIS A 91 -1.37 14.01 -0.88
CA HIS A 91 -1.69 14.20 0.53
C HIS A 91 -1.49 12.91 1.30
N GLU A 92 -1.09 13.05 2.57
CA GLU A 92 -1.08 11.96 3.53
C GLU A 92 -2.22 12.16 4.52
N ARG A 93 -2.96 11.09 4.78
CA ARG A 93 -3.94 11.00 5.87
C ARG A 93 -3.61 9.84 6.78
N VAL A 94 -4.01 9.94 8.05
CA VAL A 94 -3.86 8.88 9.03
C VAL A 94 -5.24 8.35 9.40
N LEU A 95 -5.40 7.04 9.37
CA LEU A 95 -6.60 6.33 9.81
C LEU A 95 -6.24 5.59 11.08
N GLU A 96 -6.82 6.01 12.21
CA GLU A 96 -6.58 5.35 13.48
C GLU A 96 -7.34 4.02 13.55
N ALA A 97 -6.68 3.01 14.08
CA ALA A 97 -7.24 1.67 14.34
C ALA A 97 -6.79 1.24 15.74
N HIS A 98 -7.36 1.91 16.75
CA HIS A 98 -7.00 1.73 18.15
C HIS A 98 -7.41 0.36 18.69
N GLY A 99 -6.54 -0.24 19.50
CA GLY A 99 -6.82 -1.40 20.35
C GLY A 99 -6.10 -2.68 19.92
N ASP A 100 -5.88 -3.56 20.90
CA ASP A 100 -5.21 -4.86 20.74
C ASP A 100 -6.21 -6.02 20.64
N THR A 101 -7.46 -5.71 20.31
CA THR A 101 -8.55 -6.70 20.23
C THR A 101 -8.72 -7.23 18.80
N ALA A 102 -9.39 -8.37 18.67
CA ALA A 102 -9.77 -8.91 17.36
C ALA A 102 -10.68 -7.94 16.57
N GLU A 103 -11.51 -7.16 17.28
CA GLU A 103 -12.35 -6.12 16.69
C GLU A 103 -11.53 -4.98 16.09
N SER A 104 -10.50 -4.51 16.79
CA SER A 104 -9.57 -3.50 16.28
C SER A 104 -8.83 -3.97 15.03
N LEU A 105 -8.38 -5.24 15.01
CA LEU A 105 -7.79 -5.84 13.81
C LEU A 105 -8.79 -5.89 12.65
N HIS A 106 -10.03 -6.31 12.91
CA HIS A 106 -11.08 -6.34 11.89
C HIS A 106 -11.34 -4.94 11.31
N GLN A 107 -11.49 -3.92 12.16
CA GLN A 107 -11.70 -2.53 11.74
C GLN A 107 -10.52 -1.99 10.93
N MET A 108 -9.28 -2.36 11.29
CA MET A 108 -8.08 -2.02 10.52
C MET A 108 -8.12 -2.64 9.12
N LEU A 109 -8.51 -3.91 9.00
CA LEU A 109 -8.59 -4.61 7.73
C LEU A 109 -9.69 -4.02 6.82
N VAL A 110 -10.84 -3.66 7.39
CA VAL A 110 -11.91 -2.95 6.67
C VAL A 110 -11.40 -1.59 6.18
N SER A 111 -10.71 -0.83 7.03
CA SER A 111 -10.14 0.47 6.68
C SER A 111 -9.08 0.37 5.59
N LEU A 112 -8.26 -0.69 5.62
CA LEU A 112 -7.30 -1.00 4.57
C LEU A 112 -7.98 -1.26 3.22
N GLN A 113 -8.99 -2.13 3.20
CA GLN A 113 -9.73 -2.46 1.98
C GLN A 113 -10.40 -1.21 1.39
N GLN A 114 -11.03 -0.39 2.23
CA GLN A 114 -11.65 0.86 1.80
C GLN A 114 -10.62 1.83 1.22
N ALA A 115 -9.49 2.05 1.91
CA ALA A 115 -8.42 2.92 1.43
C ALA A 115 -7.83 2.43 0.10
N MET A 116 -7.66 1.12 -0.07
CA MET A 116 -7.21 0.52 -1.33
C MET A 116 -8.20 0.82 -2.46
N HIS A 117 -9.49 0.55 -2.26
CA HIS A 117 -10.51 0.81 -3.29
C HIS A 117 -10.58 2.31 -3.66
N GLU A 118 -10.51 3.20 -2.68
CA GLU A 118 -10.49 4.65 -2.92
C GLU A 118 -9.27 5.07 -3.77
N LEU A 119 -8.06 4.60 -3.43
CA LEU A 119 -6.85 4.95 -4.18
C LEU A 119 -6.86 4.39 -5.61
N LEU A 120 -7.32 3.15 -5.79
CA LEU A 120 -7.42 2.53 -7.11
C LEU A 120 -8.50 3.22 -7.98
N ALA A 121 -9.60 3.66 -7.38
CA ALA A 121 -10.62 4.45 -8.06
C ALA A 121 -10.10 5.85 -8.45
N GLN A 122 -9.18 6.44 -7.68
CA GLN A 122 -8.51 7.69 -8.06
C GLN A 122 -7.53 7.49 -9.21
N ASP A 123 -6.78 6.38 -9.23
CA ASP A 123 -5.81 6.04 -10.28
C ASP A 123 -6.47 5.88 -11.67
N LEU A 124 -7.44 4.96 -11.78
CA LEU A 124 -8.79 5.45 -12.05
C LEU A 124 -9.04 6.60 -13.02
N LEU A 125 -9.63 7.59 -12.37
CA LEU A 125 -10.03 8.87 -12.90
C LEU A 125 -8.84 9.64 -13.47
N ARG A 126 -7.61 9.46 -12.94
CA ARG A 126 -6.41 10.12 -13.49
C ARG A 126 -6.07 9.61 -14.89
N LEU A 127 -6.26 8.32 -15.16
CA LEU A 127 -6.07 7.76 -16.50
C LEU A 127 -7.14 8.26 -17.49
N TRP A 128 -8.38 8.46 -17.02
CA TRP A 128 -9.49 8.88 -17.89
C TRP A 128 -9.56 10.40 -18.09
N ARG A 129 -9.07 11.18 -17.12
CA ARG A 129 -8.93 12.63 -17.21
C ARG A 129 -7.47 12.99 -16.99
N PRO A 130 -6.59 12.75 -17.98
CA PRO A 130 -5.23 13.25 -17.90
C PRO A 130 -5.28 14.76 -17.70
N PRO A 131 -4.40 15.34 -16.87
CA PRO A 131 -4.41 16.77 -16.59
C PRO A 131 -4.32 17.54 -17.91
N VAL A 132 -5.34 18.36 -18.17
CA VAL A 132 -5.37 19.26 -19.31
C VAL A 132 -4.24 20.28 -19.08
N GLY A 133 -3.17 20.20 -19.87
CA GLY A 133 -2.02 21.11 -19.74
C GLY A 133 -0.65 20.44 -19.79
N ARG A 134 -0.37 19.67 -20.84
CA ARG A 134 0.97 19.51 -21.42
C ARG A 134 0.80 19.40 -22.93
N ALA A 135 0.68 20.56 -23.58
CA ALA A 135 0.91 20.76 -25.01
C ALA A 135 2.15 21.64 -25.15
#